data_AF-A0A830BK36-F1
#
_entry.id   AF-A0A830BK36-F1
#
_cell.length_a   1.000
_cell.length_b   1.000
_cell.length_c   1.000
_cell.angle_alpha   90.00
_cell.angle_beta   90.00
_cell.angle_gamma   90.00
#
_symmetry.space_group_name_H-M   'P 1'
#
loop_
_entity.id
_entity.type
_entity.pdbx_description
1 polymer ?
#
loop_
_entity_poly.entity_id
_entity_poly.type
_entity_poly.pdbx_seq_one_letter_code
_entity_poly.pdbx_strand_id
1 'polypeptide(L)'
;MDPNEGHRYRYRRPASRMTVLAHLFGILAIMLLLVWLLHYREGFDLDSYNTNRIFNVHPFLMFFGFIFMMGEAMMAYNTVGAERKVQKYVHMFIHFVAIILGIVGLHAAFKWHEKRGLTNLYSLHSWIGIGTFSLFCLQWLFGLSMFLLPGASNESRARAAPWHINGGRALMYMAIVAALTGLMEKVTYMGLRHQSEARVINFLGLSILLFGIAVDLSVSLGRFA
;
A
#
# COMPACT_ATOMS: atom_id res chain seq x y z
N MET A 1 -5.28 -41.37 -9.74
CA MET A 1 -5.28 -40.27 -8.76
C MET A 1 -3.86 -40.05 -8.34
N ASP A 2 -3.29 -38.89 -8.69
CA ASP A 2 -1.91 -38.56 -8.36
C ASP A 2 -1.84 -38.20 -6.85
N PRO A 3 -1.00 -38.87 -6.05
CA PRO A 3 -0.87 -38.57 -4.61
C PRO A 3 -0.44 -37.12 -4.32
N ASN A 4 0.06 -36.37 -5.31
CA ASN A 4 0.36 -34.93 -5.19
C ASN A 4 -0.82 -33.98 -5.42
N GLU A 5 -1.95 -34.44 -5.96
CA GLU A 5 -3.13 -33.58 -6.19
C GLU A 5 -3.75 -33.11 -4.86
N GLY A 6 -3.78 -33.99 -3.84
CA GLY A 6 -4.37 -33.68 -2.53
C GLY A 6 -3.59 -32.62 -1.73
N HIS A 7 -2.26 -32.60 -1.86
CA HIS A 7 -1.40 -31.62 -1.18
C HIS A 7 -1.46 -30.23 -1.85
N ARG A 8 -1.37 -30.17 -3.18
CA ARG A 8 -1.45 -28.89 -3.94
C ARG A 8 -2.79 -28.18 -3.74
N TYR A 9 -3.90 -28.92 -3.69
CA TYR A 9 -5.23 -28.32 -3.44
C TYR A 9 -5.35 -27.69 -2.04
N ARG A 10 -4.66 -28.26 -1.05
CA ARG A 10 -4.77 -27.86 0.36
C ARG A 10 -4.03 -26.56 0.68
N TYR A 11 -2.96 -26.22 -0.03
CA TYR A 11 -2.21 -24.96 0.15
C TYR A 11 -2.79 -23.77 -0.64
N ARG A 12 -3.42 -24.03 -1.79
CA ARG A 12 -4.14 -23.01 -2.57
C ARG A 12 -5.35 -22.42 -1.81
N ARG A 13 -5.99 -23.22 -0.94
CA ARG A 13 -7.13 -22.81 -0.10
C ARG A 13 -6.76 -21.76 0.99
N PRO A 14 -5.70 -21.93 1.81
CA PRO A 14 -5.21 -20.93 2.76
C PRO A 14 -4.86 -19.59 2.12
N ALA A 15 -4.12 -19.59 1.01
CA ALA A 15 -3.77 -18.35 0.30
C ALA A 15 -5.03 -17.61 -0.21
N SER A 16 -6.03 -18.36 -0.69
CA SER A 16 -7.33 -17.81 -1.08
C SER A 16 -8.09 -17.18 0.09
N ARG A 17 -8.11 -17.81 1.27
CA ARG A 17 -8.74 -17.23 2.48
C ARG A 17 -8.07 -15.94 2.93
N MET A 18 -6.74 -15.89 2.93
CA MET A 18 -6.00 -14.67 3.31
C MET A 18 -6.21 -13.55 2.31
N THR A 19 -6.32 -13.87 1.01
CA THR A 19 -6.68 -12.90 -0.04
C THR A 19 -8.05 -12.28 0.23
N VAL A 20 -9.06 -13.08 0.60
CA VAL A 20 -10.39 -12.57 0.95
C VAL A 20 -10.32 -11.65 2.17
N LEU A 21 -9.56 -12.02 3.21
CA LEU A 21 -9.38 -11.14 4.37
C LEU A 21 -8.69 -9.82 4.01
N ALA A 22 -7.67 -9.86 3.14
CA ALA A 22 -7.02 -8.66 2.63
C ALA A 22 -8.04 -7.75 1.93
N HIS A 23 -8.85 -8.28 1.01
CA HIS A 23 -9.89 -7.49 0.34
C HIS A 23 -10.90 -6.89 1.33
N LEU A 24 -11.36 -7.68 2.31
CA LEU A 24 -12.31 -7.20 3.33
C LEU A 24 -11.74 -6.03 4.16
N PHE A 25 -10.51 -6.18 4.68
CA PHE A 25 -9.88 -5.11 5.47
C PHE A 25 -9.48 -3.90 4.62
N GLY A 26 -9.05 -4.12 3.37
CA GLY A 26 -8.75 -3.04 2.43
C GLY A 26 -10.00 -2.22 2.12
N ILE A 27 -11.12 -2.86 1.80
CA ILE A 27 -12.41 -2.19 1.55
C ILE A 27 -12.91 -1.48 2.81
N LEU A 28 -12.82 -2.12 3.98
CA LEU A 28 -13.18 -1.50 5.25
C LEU A 28 -12.36 -0.24 5.53
N ALA A 29 -11.04 -0.28 5.32
CA ALA A 29 -10.18 0.87 5.47
C ALA A 29 -10.53 1.99 4.48
N ILE A 30 -10.85 1.67 3.21
CA ILE A 30 -11.32 2.68 2.23
C ILE A 30 -12.61 3.34 2.72
N MET A 31 -13.59 2.56 3.19
CA MET A 31 -14.85 3.10 3.70
C MET A 31 -14.62 4.01 4.91
N LEU A 32 -13.83 3.57 5.90
CA LEU A 32 -13.53 4.37 7.08
C LEU A 32 -12.76 5.65 6.74
N LEU A 33 -11.82 5.59 5.79
CA LEU A 33 -11.11 6.75 5.27
C LEU A 33 -12.05 7.73 4.59
N LEU A 34 -12.97 7.26 3.74
CA LEU A 34 -13.96 8.11 3.10
C LEU A 34 -14.93 8.72 4.11
N VAL A 35 -15.38 7.97 5.12
CA VAL A 35 -16.19 8.50 6.22
C VAL A 35 -15.41 9.59 6.97
N TRP A 36 -14.13 9.36 7.29
CA TRP A 36 -13.32 10.37 7.93
C TRP A 36 -13.21 11.64 7.07
N LEU A 37 -12.87 11.51 5.79
CA LEU A 37 -12.60 12.66 4.93
C LEU A 37 -13.86 13.42 4.47
N LEU A 38 -14.98 12.72 4.25
CA LEU A 38 -16.20 13.32 3.68
C LEU A 38 -17.25 13.69 4.74
N HIS A 39 -17.31 12.97 5.87
CA HIS A 39 -18.28 13.26 6.93
C HIS A 39 -17.69 14.08 8.07
N TYR A 40 -16.49 13.73 8.54
CA TYR A 40 -15.85 14.45 9.67
C TYR A 40 -14.96 15.61 9.21
N ARG A 41 -14.41 15.52 8.00
CA ARG A 41 -13.55 16.56 7.41
C ARG A 41 -14.23 17.22 6.23
N GLU A 42 -13.55 18.23 5.70
CA GLU A 42 -14.12 19.17 4.75
C GLU A 42 -14.22 18.61 3.32
N GLY A 43 -13.98 17.31 3.11
CA GLY A 43 -13.72 16.69 1.82
C GLY A 43 -12.26 16.81 1.40
N PHE A 44 -11.95 16.37 0.18
CA PHE A 44 -10.61 16.49 -0.40
C PHE A 44 -10.69 17.11 -1.80
N ASP A 45 -9.77 18.03 -2.06
CA ASP A 45 -9.70 18.80 -3.30
C ASP A 45 -8.28 19.35 -3.43
N LEU A 46 -7.58 18.95 -4.50
CA LEU A 46 -6.17 19.31 -4.71
C LEU A 46 -6.00 20.81 -4.99
N ASP A 47 -7.06 21.50 -5.41
CA ASP A 47 -7.02 22.92 -5.70
C ASP A 47 -8.11 23.72 -4.98
N SER A 48 -7.95 23.81 -3.65
CA SER A 48 -8.89 24.53 -2.80
C SER A 48 -8.26 25.75 -2.11
N TYR A 49 -9.09 26.75 -1.82
CA TYR A 49 -8.78 27.82 -0.86
C TYR A 49 -8.71 27.28 0.57
N ASN A 50 -9.55 26.29 0.91
CA ASN A 50 -9.42 25.58 2.17
C ASN A 50 -8.28 24.58 2.07
N THR A 51 -7.12 24.97 2.60
CA THR A 51 -5.92 24.14 2.61
C THR A 51 -6.12 22.76 3.25
N ASN A 52 -7.06 22.58 4.19
CA ASN A 52 -7.34 21.25 4.75
C ASN A 52 -7.85 20.26 3.70
N ARG A 53 -8.61 20.71 2.70
CA ARG A 53 -9.05 19.87 1.58
C ARG A 53 -7.88 19.41 0.72
N ILE A 54 -6.86 20.26 0.55
CA ILE A 54 -5.62 19.90 -0.14
C ILE A 54 -4.91 18.81 0.66
N PHE A 55 -4.74 19.01 1.97
CA PHE A 55 -4.12 17.99 2.83
C PHE A 55 -4.88 16.67 2.77
N ASN A 56 -6.22 16.68 2.79
CA ASN A 56 -7.03 15.47 2.79
C ASN A 56 -6.85 14.59 1.53
N VAL A 57 -6.32 15.15 0.42
CA VAL A 57 -5.89 14.37 -0.75
C VAL A 57 -4.73 13.43 -0.39
N HIS A 58 -3.84 13.84 0.51
CA HIS A 58 -2.68 13.05 0.93
C HIS A 58 -3.07 11.71 1.57
N PRO A 59 -3.79 11.63 2.71
CA PRO A 59 -4.15 10.35 3.30
C PRO A 59 -5.01 9.49 2.38
N PHE A 60 -5.86 10.09 1.54
CA PHE A 60 -6.63 9.35 0.52
C PHE A 60 -5.72 8.65 -0.49
N LEU A 61 -4.84 9.40 -1.17
CA LEU A 61 -3.98 8.83 -2.20
C LEU A 61 -2.85 7.96 -1.64
N MET A 62 -2.34 8.26 -0.43
CA MET A 62 -1.33 7.41 0.21
C MET A 62 -1.91 6.05 0.62
N PHE A 63 -3.17 5.99 1.07
CA PHE A 63 -3.79 4.70 1.36
C PHE A 63 -4.36 4.03 0.09
N PHE A 64 -5.38 4.62 -0.54
CA PHE A 64 -6.04 4.02 -1.69
C PHE A 64 -5.10 3.93 -2.89
N GLY A 65 -4.44 5.03 -3.25
CA GLY A 65 -3.61 5.09 -4.45
C GLY A 65 -2.29 4.33 -4.32
N PHE A 66 -1.70 4.30 -3.12
CA PHE A 66 -0.39 3.69 -2.90
C PHE A 66 -0.46 2.35 -2.14
N ILE A 67 -0.86 2.33 -0.86
CA ILE A 67 -0.80 1.12 -0.02
C ILE A 67 -1.77 0.01 -0.50
N PHE A 68 -3.02 0.35 -0.78
CA PHE A 68 -4.02 -0.60 -1.25
C PHE A 68 -3.65 -1.18 -2.62
N MET A 69 -3.30 -0.31 -3.59
CA MET A 69 -2.83 -0.74 -4.91
C MET A 69 -1.54 -1.58 -4.84
N MET A 70 -0.61 -1.23 -3.95
CA MET A 70 0.58 -2.05 -3.68
C MET A 70 0.19 -3.45 -3.19
N GLY A 71 -0.79 -3.57 -2.30
CA GLY A 71 -1.28 -4.87 -1.82
C GLY A 71 -1.94 -5.70 -2.92
N GLU A 72 -2.78 -5.09 -3.75
CA GLU A 72 -3.39 -5.77 -4.91
C GLU A 72 -2.34 -6.25 -5.91
N ALA A 73 -1.34 -5.41 -6.21
CA ALA A 73 -0.24 -5.79 -7.08
C ALA A 73 0.58 -6.95 -6.52
N MET A 74 0.86 -6.96 -5.21
CA MET A 74 1.58 -8.05 -4.55
C MET A 74 0.81 -9.37 -4.63
N MET A 75 -0.52 -9.34 -4.49
CA MET A 75 -1.39 -10.52 -4.58
C MET A 75 -1.75 -10.92 -6.02
N ALA A 76 -1.38 -10.13 -7.04
CA ALA A 76 -1.76 -10.35 -8.45
C ALA A 76 -1.43 -11.75 -8.96
N TYR A 77 -0.34 -12.37 -8.50
CA TYR A 77 0.05 -13.73 -8.89
C TYR A 77 -0.90 -14.82 -8.34
N ASN A 78 -1.67 -14.51 -7.30
CA ASN A 78 -2.66 -15.40 -6.70
C ASN A 78 -4.09 -15.06 -7.14
N THR A 79 -4.37 -13.79 -7.48
CA THR A 79 -5.72 -13.29 -7.79
C THR A 79 -6.05 -13.25 -9.28
N VAL A 80 -5.05 -13.05 -10.14
CA VAL A 80 -5.27 -12.94 -11.59
C VAL A 80 -5.22 -14.33 -12.22
N GLY A 81 -6.38 -14.82 -12.68
CA GLY A 81 -6.53 -16.11 -13.38
C GLY A 81 -6.02 -16.08 -14.82
N ALA A 82 -4.74 -15.76 -15.03
CA ALA A 82 -4.10 -15.70 -16.34
C ALA A 82 -2.69 -16.32 -16.31
N GLU A 83 -2.07 -16.46 -17.48
CA GLU A 83 -0.68 -16.94 -17.60
C GLU A 83 0.30 -16.07 -16.81
N ARG A 84 1.40 -16.67 -16.36
CA ARG A 84 2.43 -15.99 -15.54
C ARG A 84 2.96 -14.72 -16.19
N LYS A 85 3.07 -14.69 -17.52
CA LYS A 85 3.49 -13.51 -18.28
C LYS A 85 2.50 -12.35 -18.12
N VAL A 86 1.20 -12.62 -18.21
CA VAL A 86 0.14 -11.62 -18.01
C VAL A 86 0.12 -11.14 -16.56
N GLN A 87 0.22 -12.06 -15.59
CA GLN A 87 0.29 -11.71 -14.16
C GLN A 87 1.45 -10.75 -13.85
N LYS A 88 2.62 -10.96 -14.48
CA LYS A 88 3.78 -10.04 -14.37
C LYS A 88 3.45 -8.63 -14.88
N TYR A 89 2.80 -8.51 -16.04
CA TYR A 89 2.41 -7.22 -16.57
C TYR A 89 1.40 -6.51 -15.66
N VAL A 90 0.40 -7.24 -15.15
CA VAL A 90 -0.58 -6.68 -14.21
C VAL A 90 0.10 -6.21 -12.92
N HIS A 91 0.97 -7.02 -12.32
CA HIS A 91 1.76 -6.66 -11.15
C HIS A 91 2.57 -5.37 -11.38
N MET A 92 3.31 -5.30 -12.49
CA MET A 92 4.12 -4.13 -12.84
C MET A 92 3.27 -2.87 -13.10
N PHE A 93 2.14 -3.02 -13.80
CA PHE A 93 1.25 -1.92 -14.14
C PHE A 93 0.56 -1.34 -12.91
N ILE A 94 0.02 -2.18 -12.01
CA ILE A 94 -0.65 -1.71 -10.80
C ILE A 94 0.35 -0.96 -9.89
N HIS A 95 1.58 -1.48 -9.72
CA HIS A 95 2.62 -0.75 -8.99
C HIS A 95 2.99 0.59 -9.65
N PHE A 96 3.03 0.66 -10.98
CA PHE A 96 3.28 1.91 -11.69
C PHE A 96 2.18 2.95 -11.46
N VAL A 97 0.90 2.53 -11.51
CA VAL A 97 -0.23 3.39 -11.13
C VAL A 97 -0.08 3.85 -9.68
N ALA A 98 0.35 2.97 -8.77
CA ALA A 98 0.60 3.33 -7.38
C ALA A 98 1.69 4.39 -7.19
N ILE A 99 2.75 4.36 -8.01
CA ILE A 99 3.77 5.42 -8.03
C ILE A 99 3.16 6.75 -8.44
N ILE A 100 2.40 6.79 -9.54
CA ILE A 100 1.78 8.03 -10.04
C ILE A 100 0.87 8.63 -8.97
N LEU A 101 -0.02 7.83 -8.39
CA LEU A 101 -0.95 8.31 -7.36
C LEU A 101 -0.23 8.71 -6.08
N GLY A 102 0.83 7.99 -5.70
CA GLY A 102 1.67 8.35 -4.56
C GLY A 102 2.42 9.68 -4.74
N ILE A 103 2.90 9.99 -5.95
CA ILE A 103 3.49 11.30 -6.28
C ILE A 103 2.46 12.41 -6.04
N VAL A 104 1.24 12.24 -6.51
CA VAL A 104 0.16 13.23 -6.31
C VAL A 104 -0.20 13.37 -4.83
N GLY A 105 -0.24 12.25 -4.08
CA GLY A 105 -0.48 12.25 -2.64
C GLY A 105 0.61 12.99 -1.86
N LEU A 106 1.89 12.77 -2.18
CA LEU A 106 3.02 13.50 -1.58
C LEU A 106 2.98 14.98 -1.96
N HIS A 107 2.73 15.29 -3.24
CA HIS A 107 2.59 16.67 -3.71
C HIS A 107 1.53 17.43 -2.91
N ALA A 108 0.39 16.81 -2.60
CA ALA A 108 -0.66 17.43 -1.79
C ALA A 108 -0.17 17.81 -0.38
N ALA A 109 0.66 16.97 0.27
CA ALA A 109 1.24 17.29 1.58
C ALA A 109 2.23 18.46 1.50
N PHE A 110 3.13 18.46 0.50
CA PHE A 110 4.06 19.57 0.29
C PHE A 110 3.33 20.89 -0.03
N LYS A 111 2.33 20.85 -0.92
CA LYS A 111 1.48 22.00 -1.26
C LYS A 111 0.74 22.54 -0.03
N TRP A 112 0.29 21.65 0.86
CA TRP A 112 -0.35 22.06 2.12
C TRP A 112 0.62 22.76 3.08
N HIS A 113 1.84 22.23 3.27
CA HIS A 113 2.87 22.88 4.10
C HIS A 113 3.24 24.25 3.56
N GLU A 114 3.48 24.36 2.25
CA GLU A 114 3.82 25.63 1.60
C GLU A 114 2.74 26.69 1.83
N LYS A 115 1.46 26.36 1.55
CA LYS A 115 0.34 27.29 1.78
C LYS A 115 0.12 27.69 3.24
N ARG A 116 0.65 26.92 4.20
CA ARG A 116 0.54 27.19 5.64
C ARG A 116 1.83 27.76 6.25
N GLY A 117 2.90 27.92 5.46
CA GLY A 117 4.21 28.34 5.96
C GLY A 117 4.85 27.34 6.93
N LEU A 118 4.55 26.04 6.79
CA LEU A 118 5.07 24.98 7.66
C LEU A 118 6.38 24.40 7.11
N THR A 119 7.26 24.01 8.01
CA THR A 119 8.50 23.32 7.65
C THR A 119 8.22 21.92 7.10
N ASN A 120 8.89 21.56 6.01
CA ASN A 120 8.80 20.22 5.42
C ASN A 120 9.73 19.22 6.12
N LEU A 121 9.37 17.94 6.05
CA LEU A 121 10.24 16.80 6.37
C LEU A 121 10.93 16.84 7.75
N TYR A 122 10.22 17.27 8.81
CA TYR A 122 10.77 17.27 10.18
C TYR A 122 10.25 16.12 11.05
N SER A 123 9.12 15.50 10.71
CA SER A 123 8.50 14.45 11.52
C SER A 123 9.03 13.06 11.15
N LEU A 124 9.04 12.13 12.11
CA LEU A 124 9.42 10.73 11.84
C LEU A 124 8.53 10.09 10.77
N HIS A 125 7.22 10.41 10.78
CA HIS A 125 6.30 10.00 9.72
C HIS A 125 6.81 10.42 8.33
N SER A 126 7.22 11.67 8.18
CA SER A 126 7.70 12.20 6.90
C SER A 126 9.01 11.54 6.42
N TRP A 127 9.92 11.21 7.34
CA TRP A 127 11.17 10.51 7.02
C TRP A 127 10.92 9.06 6.59
N ILE A 128 10.07 8.33 7.31
CA ILE A 128 9.66 6.98 6.93
C ILE A 128 8.92 7.03 5.59
N GLY A 129 8.01 7.98 5.41
CA GLY A 129 7.21 8.14 4.19
C GLY A 129 8.07 8.36 2.94
N ILE A 130 8.95 9.37 2.95
CA ILE A 130 9.79 9.68 1.78
C ILE A 130 10.83 8.58 1.51
N GLY A 131 11.39 7.97 2.58
CA GLY A 131 12.31 6.85 2.44
C GLY A 131 11.62 5.62 1.84
N THR A 132 10.44 5.27 2.33
CA THR A 132 9.62 4.16 1.80
C THR A 132 9.28 4.39 0.33
N PHE A 133 8.78 5.58 0.00
CA PHE A 133 8.37 5.89 -1.38
C PHE A 133 9.55 5.85 -2.35
N SER A 134 10.70 6.39 -1.95
CA SER A 134 11.92 6.36 -2.77
C SER A 134 12.40 4.92 -3.01
N LEU A 135 12.47 4.11 -1.95
CA LEU A 135 12.85 2.70 -2.07
C LEU A 135 11.83 1.89 -2.88
N PHE A 136 10.54 2.23 -2.81
CA PHE A 136 9.51 1.60 -3.63
C PHE A 136 9.69 1.87 -5.12
N CYS A 137 10.01 3.11 -5.51
CA CYS A 137 10.36 3.44 -6.89
C CYS A 137 11.59 2.66 -7.37
N LEU A 138 12.63 2.57 -6.54
CA LEU A 138 13.82 1.76 -6.84
C LEU A 138 13.50 0.27 -6.97
N GLN A 139 12.64 -0.25 -6.09
CA GLN A 139 12.17 -1.64 -6.14
C GLN A 139 11.42 -1.95 -7.43
N TRP A 140 10.60 -1.00 -7.90
CA TRP A 140 9.89 -1.12 -9.17
C TRP A 140 10.85 -1.11 -10.37
N LEU A 141 11.82 -0.19 -10.40
CA LEU A 141 12.85 -0.13 -11.45
C LEU A 141 13.71 -1.40 -11.48
N PHE A 142 14.09 -1.90 -10.31
CA PHE A 142 14.79 -3.18 -10.16
C PHE A 142 13.94 -4.36 -10.66
N GLY A 143 12.64 -4.38 -10.32
CA GLY A 143 11.71 -5.39 -10.78
C GLY A 143 11.55 -5.39 -12.31
N LEU A 144 11.45 -4.19 -12.90
CA LEU A 144 11.36 -3.98 -14.34
C LEU A 144 12.58 -4.54 -15.07
N SER A 145 13.78 -4.14 -14.64
CA SER A 145 15.03 -4.54 -15.28
C SER A 145 15.32 -6.03 -15.16
N MET A 146 15.03 -6.62 -14.00
CA MET A 146 15.33 -8.03 -13.75
C MET A 146 14.28 -8.97 -14.33
N PHE A 147 12.98 -8.69 -14.17
CA PHE A 147 11.93 -9.70 -14.38
C PHE A 147 11.01 -9.47 -15.58
N LEU A 148 11.06 -8.29 -16.21
CA LEU A 148 10.26 -7.96 -17.39
C LEU A 148 11.10 -7.75 -18.65
N LEU A 149 12.20 -7.01 -18.55
CA LEU A 149 13.09 -6.77 -19.70
C LEU A 149 13.93 -8.02 -20.04
N PRO A 150 14.29 -8.22 -21.32
CA PRO A 150 14.98 -9.42 -21.78
C PRO A 150 16.47 -9.50 -21.38
N GLY A 151 17.04 -8.45 -20.77
CA GLY A 151 18.49 -8.34 -20.55
C GLY A 151 19.10 -9.18 -19.42
N ALA A 152 18.32 -9.65 -18.46
CA ALA A 152 18.83 -10.43 -17.32
C ALA A 152 18.84 -11.94 -17.60
N SER A 153 19.96 -12.61 -17.29
CA SER A 153 20.07 -14.07 -17.37
C SER A 153 19.15 -14.77 -16.35
N ASN A 154 18.84 -16.04 -16.59
CA ASN A 154 18.03 -16.83 -15.65
C ASN A 154 18.69 -16.99 -14.27
N GLU A 155 20.02 -17.08 -14.23
CA GLU A 155 20.78 -17.16 -12.98
C GLU A 155 20.66 -15.85 -12.18
N SER A 156 20.87 -14.70 -12.84
CA SER A 156 20.74 -13.39 -12.19
C SER A 156 19.32 -13.17 -11.66
N ARG A 157 18.29 -13.56 -12.43
CA ARG A 157 16.88 -13.53 -11.99
C ARG A 157 16.64 -14.41 -10.77
N ALA A 158 17.18 -15.64 -10.75
CA ALA A 158 17.04 -16.55 -9.63
C ALA A 158 17.68 -15.99 -8.36
N ARG A 159 18.87 -15.39 -8.46
CA ARG A 159 19.57 -14.75 -7.33
C ARG A 159 18.87 -13.48 -6.85
N ALA A 160 18.26 -12.71 -7.75
CA ALA A 160 17.56 -11.47 -7.43
C ALA A 160 16.17 -11.69 -6.83
N ALA A 161 15.50 -12.80 -7.15
CA ALA A 161 14.12 -13.04 -6.74
C ALA A 161 13.89 -12.97 -5.22
N PRO A 162 14.70 -13.60 -4.35
CA PRO A 162 14.52 -13.48 -2.89
C PRO A 162 14.61 -12.03 -2.40
N TRP A 163 15.54 -11.24 -2.93
CA TRP A 163 15.70 -9.83 -2.58
C TRP A 163 14.52 -8.98 -3.05
N HIS A 164 14.05 -9.20 -4.27
CA HIS A 164 12.87 -8.49 -4.80
C HIS A 164 11.62 -8.78 -3.96
N ILE A 165 11.46 -10.02 -3.55
CA ILE A 165 10.33 -10.45 -2.74
C ILE A 165 10.39 -9.84 -1.35
N ASN A 166 11.49 -10.05 -0.64
CA ASN A 166 11.58 -9.66 0.76
C ASN A 166 11.65 -8.13 0.88
N GLY A 167 12.30 -7.46 -0.08
CA GLY A 167 12.25 -6.01 -0.21
C GLY A 167 10.84 -5.48 -0.41
N GLY A 168 10.03 -6.10 -1.29
CA GLY A 168 8.62 -5.72 -1.48
C GLY A 168 7.79 -5.88 -0.20
N ARG A 169 7.99 -6.97 0.54
CA ARG A 169 7.34 -7.22 1.84
C ARG A 169 7.76 -6.18 2.90
N ALA A 170 9.05 -5.89 2.99
CA ALA A 170 9.57 -4.87 3.90
C ALA A 170 8.97 -3.49 3.59
N LEU A 171 8.87 -3.12 2.30
CA LEU A 171 8.27 -1.86 1.87
C LEU A 171 6.77 -1.77 2.20
N MET A 172 6.04 -2.87 2.11
CA MET A 172 4.64 -2.93 2.59
C MET A 172 4.56 -2.56 4.08
N TYR A 173 5.39 -3.16 4.92
CA TYR A 173 5.41 -2.84 6.35
C TYR A 173 5.86 -1.40 6.62
N MET A 174 6.87 -0.89 5.92
CA MET A 174 7.29 0.50 6.06
C MET A 174 6.17 1.47 5.66
N ALA A 175 5.41 1.17 4.60
CA ALA A 175 4.28 2.00 4.18
C ALA A 175 3.13 1.97 5.20
N ILE A 176 2.86 0.81 5.81
CA ILE A 176 1.89 0.70 6.91
C ILE A 176 2.35 1.54 8.11
N VAL A 177 3.62 1.43 8.52
CA VAL A 177 4.17 2.26 9.60
C VAL A 177 4.06 3.74 9.28
N ALA A 178 4.35 4.15 8.03
CA ALA A 178 4.15 5.53 7.58
C ALA A 178 2.68 5.94 7.72
N ALA A 179 1.72 5.14 7.25
CA ALA A 179 0.29 5.45 7.38
C ALA A 179 -0.15 5.56 8.85
N LEU A 180 0.23 4.60 9.70
CA LEU A 180 -0.15 4.60 11.12
C LEU A 180 0.42 5.80 11.88
N THR A 181 1.69 6.12 11.65
CA THR A 181 2.33 7.31 12.24
C THR A 181 1.71 8.60 11.72
N GLY A 182 1.34 8.68 10.44
CA GLY A 182 0.66 9.84 9.86
C GLY A 182 -0.75 10.05 10.40
N LEU A 183 -1.52 8.97 10.59
CA LEU A 183 -2.82 9.03 11.26
C LEU A 183 -2.68 9.50 12.72
N MET A 184 -1.70 8.97 13.45
CA MET A 184 -1.41 9.38 14.83
C MET A 184 -1.00 10.85 14.92
N GLU A 185 -0.10 11.30 14.04
CA GLU A 185 0.33 12.71 13.93
C GLU A 185 -0.88 13.61 13.65
N LYS A 186 -1.76 13.21 12.73
CA LYS A 186 -2.95 13.98 12.39
C LYS A 186 -3.96 14.04 13.53
N VAL A 187 -4.26 12.93 14.20
CA VAL A 187 -5.11 12.88 15.40
C VAL A 187 -4.58 13.80 16.49
N THR A 188 -3.27 13.77 16.72
CA THR A 188 -2.58 14.59 17.73
C THR A 188 -2.65 16.07 17.37
N TYR A 189 -2.34 16.42 16.12
CA TYR A 189 -2.45 17.79 15.61
C TYR A 189 -3.86 18.36 15.77
N MET A 190 -4.89 17.53 15.62
CA MET A 190 -6.29 17.93 15.75
C MET A 190 -6.80 17.91 17.19
N GLY A 191 -5.98 17.49 18.16
CA GLY A 191 -6.35 17.42 19.58
C GLY A 191 -7.44 16.38 19.89
N LEU A 192 -7.60 15.37 19.03
CA LEU A 192 -8.63 14.34 19.19
C LEU A 192 -8.21 13.30 20.25
N ARG A 193 -9.14 12.88 21.10
CA ARG A 193 -8.92 11.89 22.18
C ARG A 193 -9.98 10.80 22.20
N HIS A 194 -11.23 11.15 22.55
CA HIS A 194 -12.33 10.19 22.77
C HIS A 194 -13.52 10.41 21.84
N GLN A 195 -13.43 11.38 20.91
CA GLN A 195 -14.50 11.69 19.98
C GLN A 195 -14.75 10.51 19.02
N SER A 196 -15.97 10.40 18.49
CA SER A 196 -16.32 9.39 17.47
C SER A 196 -15.37 9.43 16.27
N GLU A 197 -14.94 10.63 15.88
CA GLU A 197 -13.93 10.78 14.83
C GLU A 197 -12.60 10.09 15.17
N ALA A 198 -12.08 10.27 16.39
CA ALA A 198 -10.84 9.65 16.84
C ALA A 198 -10.93 8.11 16.76
N ARG A 199 -12.10 7.56 17.15
CA ARG A 199 -12.38 6.12 17.05
C ARG A 199 -12.39 5.64 15.60
N VAL A 200 -13.00 6.39 14.68
CA VAL A 200 -12.99 6.07 13.24
C VAL A 200 -11.55 6.03 12.71
N ILE A 201 -10.71 7.00 13.06
CA ILE A 201 -9.30 7.03 12.63
C ILE A 201 -8.51 5.85 13.24
N ASN A 202 -8.76 5.49 14.49
CA ASN A 202 -8.13 4.32 15.11
C ASN A 202 -8.53 3.01 14.43
N PHE A 203 -9.84 2.82 14.15
CA PHE A 203 -10.31 1.65 13.41
C PHE A 203 -9.80 1.62 11.97
N LEU A 204 -9.64 2.79 11.32
CA LEU A 204 -8.96 2.91 10.04
C LEU A 204 -7.52 2.39 10.15
N GLY A 205 -6.74 2.87 11.12
CA GLY A 205 -5.38 2.40 11.35
C GLY A 205 -5.29 0.89 11.58
N LEU A 206 -6.14 0.34 12.43
CA LEU A 206 -6.22 -1.12 12.66
C LEU A 206 -6.58 -1.89 11.38
N SER A 207 -7.50 -1.36 10.56
CA SER A 207 -7.88 -1.98 9.30
C SER A 207 -6.73 -1.96 8.28
N ILE A 208 -5.96 -0.87 8.21
CA ILE A 208 -4.74 -0.79 7.38
C ILE A 208 -3.70 -1.82 7.81
N LEU A 209 -3.49 -1.97 9.13
CA LEU A 209 -2.54 -2.95 9.69
C LEU A 209 -2.97 -4.38 9.34
N LEU A 210 -4.23 -4.72 9.56
CA LEU A 210 -4.77 -6.06 9.28
C LEU A 210 -4.79 -6.37 7.78
N PHE A 211 -5.07 -5.36 6.94
CA PHE A 211 -4.92 -5.46 5.48
C PHE A 211 -3.50 -5.89 5.11
N GLY A 212 -2.49 -5.16 5.60
CA GLY A 212 -1.09 -5.46 5.32
C GLY A 212 -0.65 -6.86 5.75
N ILE A 213 -1.03 -7.28 6.95
CA ILE A 213 -0.75 -8.63 7.45
C ILE A 213 -1.42 -9.68 6.56
N ALA A 214 -2.68 -9.48 6.17
CA ALA A 214 -3.40 -10.41 5.32
C ALA A 214 -2.79 -10.52 3.91
N VAL A 215 -2.34 -9.40 3.33
CA VAL A 215 -1.58 -9.39 2.07
C VAL A 215 -0.30 -10.20 2.20
N ASP A 216 0.49 -9.96 3.25
CA ASP A 216 1.76 -10.64 3.46
C ASP A 216 1.58 -12.16 3.63
N LEU A 217 0.56 -12.57 4.40
CA LEU A 217 0.19 -13.97 4.57
C LEU A 217 -0.31 -14.59 3.26
N SER A 218 -1.10 -13.87 2.45
CA SER A 218 -1.52 -14.35 1.12
C SER A 218 -0.33 -14.62 0.21
N VAL A 219 0.61 -13.67 0.13
CA VAL A 219 1.82 -13.78 -0.69
C VAL A 219 2.76 -14.87 -0.18
N SER A 220 2.87 -15.03 1.14
CA SER A 220 3.73 -16.03 1.76
C SER A 220 3.18 -17.44 1.59
N LEU A 221 1.89 -17.65 1.87
CA LEU A 221 1.24 -18.96 1.74
C LEU A 221 1.09 -19.39 0.28
N GLY A 222 0.89 -18.43 -0.64
CA GLY A 222 0.83 -18.72 -2.07
C GLY A 222 2.12 -19.28 -2.66
N ARG A 223 3.27 -19.15 -1.98
CA ARG A 223 4.56 -19.74 -2.43
C ARG A 223 4.70 -21.21 -2.11
N PHE A 224 3.99 -21.67 -1.09
CA PHE A 224 4.00 -23.07 -0.67
C PHE A 224 2.86 -23.85 -1.35
N ALA A 225 2.10 -23.21 -2.25
CA ALA A 225 0.94 -23.75 -2.95
C ALA A 225 1.25 -24.29 -4.36
#